data_AF-A0A928BV17-F1
#
_entry.id   AF-A0A928BV17-F1
#
_cell.length_a   1.000
_cell.length_b   1.000
_cell.length_c   1.000
_cell.angle_alpha   90.00
_cell.angle_beta   90.00
_cell.angle_gamma   90.00
#
_symmetry.space_group_name_H-M   'P 1'
#
loop_
_entity.id
_entity.type
_entity.pdbx_description
1 polymer ?
#
loop_
_entity_poly.entity_id
_entity_poly.type
_entity_poly.pdbx_seq_one_letter_code
_entity_poly.pdbx_strand_id
1 'polypeptide(L)'
;MNNSFRNETVRTLVQSYTVAQFNEKYLADKEFRKFARKVYAYFDNMRHGTRLRLSSYQGQKLEWLLLTYVAFYFEGAHWLEFFISDDYNTIVRRNIAPEDFDREVEQWLNWKKEHQH
;
A
#
# COMPACT_ATOMS: atom_id res chain seq x y z
N MET A 1 18.68 15.49 -3.16
CA MET A 1 17.23 15.79 -3.18
C MET A 1 16.81 16.15 -1.77
N ASN A 2 16.14 17.30 -1.58
CA ASN A 2 15.61 17.72 -0.28
C ASN A 2 14.49 16.73 0.16
N ASN A 3 14.45 16.35 1.43
CA ASN A 3 13.45 15.39 1.96
C ASN A 3 12.00 15.85 1.68
N SER A 4 11.75 17.15 1.71
CA SER A 4 10.42 17.72 1.42
C SER A 4 9.94 17.45 -0.01
N PHE A 5 10.80 17.61 -1.02
CA PHE A 5 10.43 17.37 -2.44
C PHE A 5 10.13 15.89 -2.71
N ARG A 6 10.92 15.00 -2.10
CA ARG A 6 10.71 13.56 -2.22
C ARG A 6 9.39 13.13 -1.58
N ASN A 7 9.07 13.66 -0.39
CA ASN A 7 7.81 13.36 0.28
C ASN A 7 6.60 13.80 -0.56
N GLU A 8 6.66 14.99 -1.16
CA GLU A 8 5.60 15.50 -2.04
C GLU A 8 5.44 14.66 -3.31
N THR A 9 6.55 14.16 -3.85
CA THR A 9 6.53 13.22 -4.99
C THR A 9 5.80 11.94 -4.59
N VAL A 10 6.17 11.33 -3.46
CA VAL A 10 5.54 10.09 -2.98
C VAL A 10 4.04 10.31 -2.72
N ARG A 11 3.68 11.41 -2.06
CA ARG A 11 2.29 11.81 -1.83
C ARG A 11 1.50 11.87 -3.14
N THR A 12 2.02 12.64 -4.10
CA THR A 12 1.38 12.84 -5.41
C THR A 12 1.18 11.50 -6.11
N LEU A 13 2.21 10.64 -6.13
CA LEU A 13 2.14 9.33 -6.76
C LEU A 13 1.06 8.45 -6.13
N VAL A 14 1.06 8.28 -4.81
CA VAL A 14 0.10 7.44 -4.09
C VAL A 14 -1.34 7.93 -4.29
N GLN A 15 -1.57 9.24 -4.34
CA GLN A 15 -2.89 9.82 -4.59
C GLN A 15 -3.36 9.69 -6.04
N SER A 16 -2.43 9.64 -6.99
CA SER A 16 -2.74 9.53 -8.43
C SER A 16 -2.90 8.10 -8.91
N TYR A 17 -2.29 7.13 -8.22
CA TYR A 17 -2.27 5.74 -8.66
C TYR A 17 -3.61 5.04 -8.46
N THR A 18 -3.91 4.13 -9.38
CA THR A 18 -5.13 3.32 -9.36
C THR A 18 -4.84 1.84 -9.58
N VAL A 19 -5.78 0.99 -9.15
CA VAL A 19 -5.73 -0.46 -9.41
C VAL A 19 -5.72 -0.75 -10.91
N ALA A 20 -6.41 0.06 -11.73
CA ALA A 20 -6.42 -0.09 -13.19
C ALA A 20 -5.01 0.10 -13.79
N GLN A 21 -4.30 1.16 -13.39
CA GLN A 21 -2.92 1.41 -13.84
C GLN A 21 -1.97 0.28 -13.41
N PHE A 22 -2.17 -0.27 -12.20
CA PHE A 22 -1.43 -1.45 -11.77
C PHE A 22 -1.70 -2.64 -12.71
N ASN A 23 -2.96 -2.96 -12.98
CA ASN A 23 -3.35 -4.09 -13.81
C ASN A 23 -2.82 -3.97 -15.23
N GLU A 24 -2.97 -2.80 -15.86
CA GLU A 24 -2.43 -2.52 -17.19
C GLU A 24 -0.93 -2.76 -17.24
N LYS A 25 -0.19 -2.21 -16.26
CA LYS A 25 1.26 -2.37 -16.20
C LYS A 25 1.67 -3.81 -15.89
N TYR A 26 0.95 -4.50 -15.01
CA TYR A 26 1.18 -5.90 -14.66
C TYR A 26 1.04 -6.81 -15.88
N LEU A 27 0.05 -6.54 -16.74
CA LEU A 27 -0.18 -7.28 -17.98
C LEU A 27 0.88 -6.97 -19.05
N ALA A 28 1.30 -5.71 -19.16
CA ALA A 28 2.21 -5.26 -20.22
C ALA A 28 3.72 -5.50 -19.93
N ASP A 29 4.15 -5.43 -18.67
CA ASP A 29 5.58 -5.38 -18.31
C ASP A 29 5.98 -6.57 -17.42
N LYS A 30 6.81 -7.48 -17.98
CA LYS A 30 7.25 -8.71 -17.30
C LYS A 30 8.18 -8.43 -16.12
N GLU A 31 9.03 -7.41 -16.20
CA GLU A 31 9.95 -7.07 -15.11
C GLU A 31 9.20 -6.40 -13.96
N PHE A 32 8.27 -5.50 -14.29
CA PHE A 32 7.34 -4.97 -13.30
C PHE A 32 6.55 -6.10 -12.63
N ARG A 33 5.99 -7.04 -13.41
CA ARG A 33 5.25 -8.18 -12.87
C ARG A 33 6.07 -8.99 -11.86
N LYS A 34 7.33 -9.30 -12.21
CA LYS A 34 8.25 -10.03 -11.33
C LYS A 34 8.57 -9.24 -10.06
N PHE A 35 8.73 -7.93 -10.17
CA PHE A 35 8.95 -7.04 -9.03
C PHE A 35 7.71 -6.96 -8.12
N ALA A 36 6.53 -6.69 -8.70
CA ALA A 36 5.26 -6.58 -7.98
C ALA A 36 4.96 -7.86 -7.17
N ARG A 37 5.17 -9.05 -7.77
CA ARG A 37 4.99 -10.33 -7.05
C ARG A 37 5.89 -10.45 -5.82
N LYS A 38 7.12 -9.93 -5.86
CA LYS A 38 8.01 -9.91 -4.68
C LYS A 38 7.53 -8.94 -3.61
N VAL A 39 6.98 -7.78 -4.02
CA VAL A 39 6.42 -6.79 -3.10
C VAL A 39 5.16 -7.33 -2.41
N TYR A 40 4.22 -7.92 -3.18
CA TYR A 40 3.04 -8.61 -2.63
C TYR A 40 3.45 -9.66 -1.60
N ALA A 41 4.32 -10.59 -1.99
CA ALA A 41 4.79 -11.64 -1.08
C ALA A 41 5.49 -11.07 0.16
N TYR A 42 6.20 -9.95 0.03
CA TYR A 42 6.79 -9.27 1.18
C TYR A 42 5.72 -8.68 2.10
N PHE A 43 4.71 -7.98 1.58
CA PHE A 43 3.63 -7.40 2.39
C PHE A 43 2.79 -8.48 3.09
N ASP A 44 2.44 -9.56 2.41
CA ASP A 44 1.73 -10.70 3.01
C ASP A 44 2.47 -11.27 4.22
N ASN A 45 3.80 -11.39 4.11
CA ASN A 45 4.66 -11.96 5.15
C ASN A 45 5.23 -10.90 6.12
N MET A 46 4.89 -9.62 5.95
CA MET A 46 5.41 -8.52 6.75
C MET A 46 4.85 -8.65 8.17
N ARG A 47 5.70 -8.78 9.20
CA ARG A 47 5.20 -8.89 10.59
C ARG A 47 4.49 -7.61 11.04
N HIS A 48 3.50 -7.73 11.92
CA HIS A 48 2.86 -6.57 12.56
C HIS A 48 3.88 -5.64 13.21
N GLY A 49 3.67 -4.33 13.10
CA GLY A 49 4.58 -3.29 13.59
C GLY A 49 5.84 -3.07 12.73
N THR A 50 6.04 -3.87 11.67
CA THR A 50 7.18 -3.68 10.75
C THR A 50 6.99 -2.40 9.93
N ARG A 51 8.12 -1.82 9.53
CA ARG A 51 8.20 -0.57 8.78
C ARG A 51 9.11 -0.75 7.56
N LEU A 52 8.58 -0.50 6.37
CA LEU A 52 9.35 -0.48 5.12
C LEU A 52 9.76 0.95 4.78
N ARG A 53 11.06 1.25 4.90
CA ARG A 53 11.61 2.58 4.56
C ARG A 53 11.73 2.75 3.05
N LEU A 54 11.02 3.75 2.52
CA LEU A 54 11.01 4.05 1.10
C LEU A 54 12.35 4.61 0.60
N SER A 55 13.19 5.17 1.48
CA SER A 55 14.49 5.77 1.11
C SER A 55 15.46 4.80 0.44
N SER A 56 15.23 3.50 0.59
CA SER A 56 15.99 2.43 -0.06
C SER A 56 15.60 2.23 -1.54
N TYR A 57 14.56 2.92 -2.01
CA TYR A 57 14.02 2.83 -3.37
C TYR A 57 14.10 4.19 -4.06
N GLN A 58 14.45 4.18 -5.34
CA GLN A 58 14.59 5.38 -6.16
C GLN A 58 14.13 5.12 -7.58
N GLY A 59 13.74 6.20 -8.27
CA GLY A 59 13.29 6.18 -9.66
C GLY A 59 12.21 5.13 -9.90
N GLN A 60 12.37 4.37 -10.98
CA GLN A 60 11.43 3.34 -11.41
C GLN A 60 11.06 2.33 -10.31
N LYS A 61 12.02 1.91 -9.47
CA LYS A 61 11.71 0.93 -8.41
C LYS A 61 10.84 1.53 -7.30
N LEU A 62 10.97 2.83 -7.03
CA LEU A 62 10.09 3.52 -6.09
C LEU A 62 8.67 3.64 -6.67
N GLU A 63 8.54 4.06 -7.92
CA GLU A 63 7.25 4.12 -8.62
C GLU A 63 6.56 2.75 -8.64
N TRP A 64 7.30 1.68 -8.96
CA TRP A 64 6.76 0.33 -8.98
C TRP A 64 6.34 -0.15 -7.60
N LEU A 65 7.11 0.17 -6.56
CA LEU A 65 6.75 -0.14 -5.17
C LEU A 65 5.46 0.56 -4.77
N LEU A 66 5.34 1.86 -5.06
CA LEU A 66 4.16 2.65 -4.69
C LEU A 66 2.92 2.23 -5.47
N LEU A 67 3.03 1.95 -6.78
CA LEU A 67 1.93 1.44 -7.58
C LEU A 67 1.45 0.07 -7.08
N THR A 68 2.39 -0.81 -6.71
CA THR A 68 2.06 -2.11 -6.12
C THR A 68 1.43 -1.96 -4.73
N TYR A 69 1.92 -1.05 -3.89
CA TYR A 69 1.33 -0.74 -2.60
C TYR A 69 -0.11 -0.23 -2.73
N VAL A 70 -0.39 0.65 -3.69
CA VAL A 70 -1.75 1.17 -3.91
C VAL A 70 -2.71 0.04 -4.32
N ALA A 71 -2.29 -0.83 -5.24
CA ALA A 71 -3.09 -2.00 -5.60
C ALA A 71 -3.36 -2.90 -4.39
N PHE A 72 -2.31 -3.26 -3.65
CA PHE A 72 -2.42 -4.07 -2.43
C PHE A 72 -3.32 -3.42 -1.37
N TYR A 73 -3.19 -2.12 -1.13
CA TYR A 73 -3.96 -1.38 -0.13
C TYR A 73 -5.48 -1.41 -0.42
N PHE A 74 -5.86 -1.29 -1.69
CA PHE A 74 -7.26 -1.31 -2.11
C PHE A 74 -7.82 -2.71 -2.33
N GLU A 75 -6.97 -3.73 -2.40
CA GLU A 75 -7.40 -5.13 -2.45
C GLU A 75 -7.78 -5.63 -1.05
N GLY A 76 -8.92 -6.31 -0.94
CA GLY A 76 -9.40 -6.87 0.31
C GLY A 76 -9.58 -5.83 1.43
N ALA A 77 -9.15 -6.20 2.64
CA ALA A 77 -9.22 -5.37 3.83
C ALA A 77 -7.85 -4.82 4.25
N HIS A 78 -6.85 -4.80 3.36
CA HIS A 78 -5.47 -4.42 3.70
C HIS A 78 -5.32 -2.97 4.15
N TRP A 79 -6.25 -2.09 3.78
CA TRP A 79 -6.33 -0.71 4.29
C TRP A 79 -6.47 -0.61 5.82
N LEU A 80 -6.98 -1.66 6.49
CA LEU A 80 -7.05 -1.71 7.95
C LEU A 80 -5.68 -1.94 8.58
N GLU A 81 -4.81 -2.67 7.90
CA GLU A 81 -3.52 -3.10 8.43
C GLU A 81 -2.35 -2.28 7.89
N PHE A 82 -2.48 -1.66 6.72
CA PHE A 82 -1.38 -0.97 6.06
C PHE A 82 -1.67 0.51 5.90
N PHE A 83 -0.65 1.33 6.08
CA PHE A 83 -0.72 2.76 5.76
C PHE A 83 0.65 3.30 5.38
N ILE A 84 0.67 4.41 4.65
CA ILE A 84 1.85 5.22 4.47
C ILE A 84 1.92 6.27 5.58
N SER A 85 3.07 6.44 6.21
CA SER A 85 3.25 7.43 7.27
C SER A 85 3.05 8.86 6.75
N ASP A 86 2.65 9.79 7.62
CA ASP A 86 2.37 11.20 7.27
C ASP A 86 3.58 11.94 6.67
N ASP A 87 4.79 11.47 6.98
CA ASP A 87 6.04 11.97 6.40
C ASP A 87 6.35 11.36 5.01
N TYR A 88 5.46 10.51 4.48
CA TYR A 88 5.56 9.80 3.21
C TYR A 88 6.88 9.04 3.01
N ASN A 89 7.53 8.62 4.10
CA ASN A 89 8.81 7.92 4.03
C ASN A 89 8.72 6.43 4.34
N THR A 90 7.60 5.95 4.89
CA THR A 90 7.48 4.59 5.38
C THR A 90 6.12 3.99 5.05
N ILE A 91 6.11 2.75 4.57
CA ILE A 91 4.90 1.91 4.58
C ILE A 91 4.94 1.07 5.84
N VAL A 92 3.85 1.09 6.61
CA VAL A 92 3.76 0.47 7.93
C VAL A 92 2.67 -0.58 7.91
N ARG A 93 2.97 -1.79 8.41
CA ARG A 93 1.93 -2.72 8.84
C ARG A 93 1.62 -2.41 10.30
N ARG A 94 0.39 -2.00 10.60
CA ARG A 94 -0.08 -1.68 11.94
C ARG A 94 0.14 -2.85 12.88
N ASN A 95 0.38 -2.51 14.13
CA ASN A 95 0.39 -3.46 15.23
C ASN A 95 -1.00 -3.49 15.85
N ILE A 96 -1.92 -4.19 15.18
CA ILE A 96 -3.30 -4.39 15.65
C ILE A 96 -3.35 -5.78 16.27
N ALA A 97 -3.89 -5.89 17.49
CA ALA A 97 -4.16 -7.18 18.10
C ALA A 97 -5.27 -7.89 17.28
N PRO A 98 -5.23 -9.21 17.07
CA PRO A 98 -6.22 -9.92 16.25
C PRO A 98 -7.68 -9.56 16.59
N GLU A 99 -7.99 -9.42 17.89
CA GLU A 99 -9.32 -9.03 18.37
C GLU A 99 -9.76 -7.62 17.95
N ASP A 100 -8.82 -6.68 17.83
CA ASP A 100 -9.10 -5.33 17.34
C ASP A 100 -9.30 -5.34 15.81
N PHE A 101 -8.60 -6.22 15.09
CA PHE A 101 -8.77 -6.36 13.64
C PHE A 101 -10.17 -6.87 13.28
N ASP A 102 -10.61 -7.96 13.91
CA ASP A 102 -11.93 -8.53 13.67
C ASP A 102 -13.04 -7.51 13.97
N ARG A 103 -12.90 -6.75 15.06
CA ARG A 103 -13.82 -5.67 15.42
C ARG A 103 -13.90 -4.57 14.35
N GLU A 104 -12.75 -4.10 13.84
CA GLU A 104 -12.70 -3.06 12.81
C GLU A 104 -13.30 -3.54 11.47
N VAL A 105 -13.04 -4.80 11.11
CA VAL A 105 -13.66 -5.44 9.92
C VAL A 105 -15.17 -5.50 10.08
N GLU A 106 -15.68 -5.97 11.23
CA GLU A 106 -17.12 -6.05 11.50
C GLU A 106 -17.78 -4.67 11.46
N GLN A 107 -17.16 -3.66 12.08
CA GLN A 107 -17.67 -2.28 12.05
C GLN A 107 -17.75 -1.74 10.62
N TRP A 108 -16.74 -1.99 9.79
CA TRP A 108 -16.75 -1.57 8.39
C TRP A 108 -17.82 -2.31 7.57
N LEU A 109 -17.97 -3.63 7.77
CA LEU A 109 -19.01 -4.41 7.11
C LEU A 109 -20.42 -3.92 7.50
N ASN A 110 -20.62 -3.55 8.76
CA ASN A 110 -21.89 -3.00 9.24
C ASN A 110 -22.15 -1.61 8.67
N TRP A 111 -21.15 -0.72 8.69
CA TRP A 111 -21.25 0.61 8.07
C TRP A 111 -21.63 0.50 6.58
N LYS A 112 -21.01 -0.41 5.84
CA LYS A 112 -21.33 -0.65 4.42
C LYS A 112 -22.78 -1.09 4.22
N LYS A 113 -23.32 -1.96 5.07
CA LYS A 113 -24.72 -2.41 4.99
C LYS A 113 -25.69 -1.25 5.21
N GLU A 114 -25.38 -0.35 6.14
CA GLU A 114 -26.23 0.80 6.49
C GLU A 114 -26.23 1.91 5.42
N HIS A 115 -25.15 2.04 4.65
CA HIS A 115 -24.92 3.15 3.72
C HIS A 115 -25.01 2.77 2.23
N GLN A 116 -25.47 1.56 1.91
CA GLN A 116 -25.69 1.09 0.53
C GLN A 116 -27.14 1.20 0.05
N HIS A 117 -27.89 2.21 0.51
CA HIS A 117 -29.21 2.56 -0.01
C HIS A 117 -29.15 3.58 -1.15
#